data_AF-A0A9X4R6D1-F1
#
_entry.id   AF-A0A9X4R6D1-F1
#
_cell.length_a   1.000
_cell.length_b   1.000
_cell.length_c   1.000
_cell.angle_alpha   90.00
_cell.angle_beta   90.00
_cell.angle_gamma   90.00
#
_symmetry.space_group_name_H-M   'P 1'
#
loop_
_entity.id
_entity.type
_entity.pdbx_description
1 polymer ?
#
loop_
_entity_poly.entity_id
_entity_poly.type
_entity_poly.pdbx_seq_one_letter_code
_entity_poly.pdbx_strand_id
1 'polypeptide(L)'
;MEAELGDIAATTAANQEAPPALVTVAKGMGDLDDLVRLLAKGLSRAKPWQLHLAAHLAEADRLMQVLRLTVALDRSHTEIVEAAVDLHLACRRARQSLAGTRADRTTVAAMQLSADLAASIVHALQRFTSTR
;
A
#
# COMPACT_ATOMS: atom_id res chain seq x y z
N MET A 1 49.54 11.92 26.30
CA MET A 1 48.98 12.79 25.26
C MET A 1 48.50 11.86 24.16
N GLU A 2 47.24 11.42 24.33
CA GLU A 2 46.28 10.98 23.29
C GLU A 2 46.79 9.92 22.28
N ALA A 3 46.49 8.62 22.31
CA ALA A 3 45.32 7.87 22.77
C ALA A 3 44.00 8.52 22.33
N GLU A 4 43.64 8.44 21.03
CA GLU A 4 42.25 8.48 20.49
C GLU A 4 42.25 8.44 18.93
N LEU A 5 42.60 7.32 18.31
CA LEU A 5 42.42 7.13 16.85
C LEU A 5 41.91 5.72 16.46
N GLY A 6 41.26 5.02 17.39
CA GLY A 6 40.86 3.62 17.22
C GLY A 6 39.37 3.34 16.95
N ASP A 7 38.46 4.31 17.11
CA ASP A 7 37.05 3.96 17.36
C ASP A 7 36.00 4.59 16.42
N ILE A 8 36.43 5.17 15.30
CA ILE A 8 35.49 5.75 14.32
C ILE A 8 35.13 4.78 13.18
N ALA A 9 35.82 3.64 13.08
CA ALA A 9 35.59 2.65 12.02
C ALA A 9 34.59 1.54 12.41
N ALA A 10 34.21 1.41 13.68
CA ALA A 10 33.32 0.35 14.16
C ALA A 10 31.82 0.71 14.15
N THR A 11 31.46 2.00 13.98
CA THR A 11 30.08 2.47 14.19
C THR A 11 29.24 2.61 12.91
N THR A 12 29.83 2.54 11.71
CA THR A 12 29.10 2.80 10.45
C THR A 12 28.53 1.53 9.77
N ALA A 13 28.80 0.33 10.28
CA ALA A 13 28.45 -0.93 9.60
C ALA A 13 27.28 -1.71 10.25
N ALA A 14 26.49 -1.10 11.13
CA ALA A 14 25.16 -1.61 11.45
C ALA A 14 24.22 -1.25 10.29
N ASN A 15 24.40 -1.91 9.16
CA ASN A 15 23.46 -1.92 8.05
C ASN A 15 22.15 -2.52 8.60
N GLN A 16 21.27 -1.67 9.11
CA GLN A 16 19.92 -2.05 9.54
C GLN A 16 19.18 -2.48 8.27
N GLU A 17 19.37 -3.72 7.85
CA GLU A 17 18.49 -4.36 6.88
C GLU A 17 17.08 -4.25 7.44
N ALA A 18 16.25 -3.46 6.77
CA ALA A 18 14.85 -3.34 7.14
C ALA A 18 14.28 -4.77 7.20
N PRO A 19 13.57 -5.14 8.28
CA PRO A 19 13.06 -6.49 8.42
C PRO A 19 12.27 -6.88 7.16
N PRO A 20 12.39 -8.14 6.69
CA PRO A 20 11.94 -8.55 5.36
C PRO A 20 10.45 -8.26 5.10
N ALA A 21 9.64 -8.23 6.16
CA ALA A 21 8.24 -7.89 6.04
C ALA A 21 7.98 -6.37 5.85
N LEU A 22 8.85 -5.46 6.31
CA LEU A 22 8.75 -4.02 5.99
C LEU A 22 9.11 -3.76 4.53
N VAL A 23 10.12 -4.47 4.00
CA VAL A 23 10.44 -4.45 2.57
C VAL A 23 9.25 -4.95 1.75
N THR A 24 8.60 -6.03 2.21
CA THR A 24 7.39 -6.57 1.58
C THR A 24 6.23 -5.57 1.60
N VAL A 25 5.99 -4.89 2.72
CA VAL A 25 4.96 -3.86 2.84
C VAL A 25 5.24 -2.68 1.92
N ALA A 26 6.46 -2.13 1.95
CA ALA A 26 6.85 -0.99 1.12
C ALA A 26 6.71 -1.31 -0.37
N LYS A 27 7.16 -2.51 -0.80
CA LYS A 27 6.97 -2.99 -2.17
C LYS A 27 5.47 -3.11 -2.51
N GLY A 28 4.68 -3.76 -1.65
CA GLY A 28 3.25 -3.91 -1.88
C GLY A 28 2.52 -2.59 -2.00
N MET A 29 2.90 -1.57 -1.21
CA MET A 29 2.37 -0.22 -1.31
C MET A 29 2.73 0.44 -2.64
N GLY A 30 3.97 0.27 -3.11
CA GLY A 30 4.40 0.76 -4.43
C GLY A 30 3.61 0.12 -5.58
N ASP A 31 3.58 -1.21 -5.61
CA ASP A 31 2.88 -1.98 -6.64
C ASP A 31 1.37 -1.63 -6.69
N LEU A 32 0.73 -1.47 -5.53
CA LEU A 32 -0.67 -1.09 -5.44
C LEU A 32 -0.93 0.34 -5.93
N ASP A 33 -0.08 1.31 -5.56
CA ASP A 33 -0.21 2.69 -6.00
C ASP A 33 -0.04 2.82 -7.52
N ASP A 34 0.96 2.15 -8.09
CA ASP A 34 1.17 2.11 -9.53
C ASP A 34 -0.05 1.54 -10.24
N LEU A 35 -0.61 0.43 -9.75
CA LEU A 35 -1.78 -0.20 -10.35
C LEU A 35 -3.03 0.69 -10.26
N VAL A 36 -3.28 1.31 -9.10
CA VAL A 36 -4.39 2.26 -8.90
C VAL A 36 -4.25 3.46 -9.84
N ARG A 37 -3.05 4.02 -9.97
CA ARG A 37 -2.77 5.16 -10.86
C ARG A 37 -2.91 4.80 -12.33
N LEU A 38 -2.42 3.62 -12.74
CA LEU A 38 -2.57 3.13 -14.11
C LEU A 38 -4.03 2.93 -14.47
N LEU A 39 -4.82 2.31 -13.58
CA LEU A 39 -6.26 2.17 -13.76
C LEU A 39 -6.96 3.52 -13.86
N ALA A 40 -6.66 4.45 -12.96
CA ALA A 40 -7.29 5.77 -12.96
C ALA A 40 -6.98 6.57 -14.23
N LYS A 41 -5.75 6.47 -14.75
CA LYS A 41 -5.32 7.09 -16.01
C LYS A 41 -5.96 6.43 -17.24
N GLY A 42 -6.18 5.12 -17.21
CA GLY A 42 -6.75 4.35 -18.32
C GLY A 42 -8.26 4.54 -18.51
N LEU A 43 -8.97 5.12 -17.53
CA LEU A 43 -10.42 5.34 -17.62
C LEU A 43 -10.76 6.58 -18.45
N SER A 44 -11.47 6.38 -19.57
CA SER A 44 -12.01 7.47 -20.39
C SER A 44 -13.16 8.25 -19.74
N ARG A 45 -13.73 7.73 -18.64
CA ARG A 45 -14.85 8.33 -17.88
C ARG A 45 -16.12 8.60 -18.70
N ALA A 46 -16.29 7.90 -19.83
CA ALA A 46 -17.42 8.09 -20.74
C ALA A 46 -18.67 7.29 -20.31
N LYS A 47 -18.50 6.21 -19.56
CA LYS A 47 -19.59 5.33 -19.13
C LYS A 47 -19.87 5.52 -17.63
N PRO A 48 -21.13 5.36 -17.16
CA PRO A 48 -21.46 5.51 -15.74
C PRO A 48 -20.60 4.66 -14.80
N TRP A 49 -20.34 3.39 -15.16
CA TRP A 49 -19.48 2.52 -14.36
C TRP A 49 -18.02 3.01 -14.28
N GLN A 50 -17.52 3.70 -15.32
CA GLN A 50 -16.17 4.27 -15.31
C GLN A 50 -16.08 5.48 -14.38
N LEU A 51 -17.14 6.28 -14.31
CA LEU A 51 -17.23 7.41 -13.37
C LEU A 51 -17.26 6.90 -11.92
N HIS A 52 -18.07 5.87 -11.65
CA HIS A 52 -18.12 5.25 -10.33
C HIS A 52 -16.78 4.60 -9.94
N LEU A 53 -16.16 3.86 -10.85
CA LEU A 53 -14.84 3.29 -10.62
C LEU A 53 -13.79 4.39 -10.38
N ALA A 54 -13.81 5.47 -11.16
CA ALA A 54 -12.88 6.58 -10.97
C ALA A 54 -13.02 7.23 -9.59
N ALA A 55 -14.25 7.39 -9.08
CA ALA A 55 -14.49 7.89 -7.71
C ALA A 55 -13.92 6.91 -6.65
N HIS A 56 -14.11 5.61 -6.84
CA HIS A 56 -13.53 4.61 -5.94
C HIS A 56 -12.00 4.57 -5.98
N LEU A 57 -11.40 4.73 -7.17
CA LEU A 57 -9.94 4.79 -7.32
C LEU A 57 -9.34 6.06 -6.69
N ALA A 58 -10.04 7.21 -6.78
CA ALA A 58 -9.62 8.43 -6.10
C ALA A 58 -9.63 8.26 -4.58
N GLU A 59 -10.63 7.56 -4.03
CA GLU A 59 -10.67 7.26 -2.60
C GLU A 59 -9.54 6.29 -2.18
N ALA A 60 -9.24 5.27 -3.00
CA ALA A 60 -8.12 4.38 -2.75
C ALA A 60 -6.76 5.12 -2.79
N ASP A 61 -6.56 6.03 -3.74
CA ASP A 61 -5.36 6.88 -3.83
C ASP A 61 -5.22 7.79 -2.58
N ARG A 62 -6.32 8.40 -2.14
CA ARG A 62 -6.34 9.18 -0.89
C ARG A 62 -5.94 8.34 0.32
N LEU A 63 -6.52 7.15 0.47
CA LEU A 63 -6.21 6.24 1.58
C LEU A 63 -4.79 5.68 1.51
N MET A 64 -4.24 5.47 0.31
CA MET A 64 -2.84 5.12 0.14
C MET A 64 -1.93 6.25 0.66
N GLN A 65 -2.29 7.51 0.38
CA GLN A 65 -1.55 8.66 0.91
C GLN A 65 -1.66 8.77 2.43
N VAL A 66 -2.84 8.47 3.00
CA VAL A 66 -3.01 8.39 4.46
C VAL A 66 -2.08 7.32 5.03
N LEU A 67 -2.08 6.09 4.50
CA LEU A 67 -1.19 5.04 4.96
C LEU A 67 0.29 5.44 4.90
N ARG A 68 0.72 6.06 3.79
CA ARG A 68 2.10 6.57 3.64
C ARG A 68 2.45 7.62 4.70
N LEU A 69 1.56 8.56 4.95
CA LEU A 69 1.76 9.59 5.97
C LEU A 69 1.77 8.99 7.37
N THR A 70 0.88 8.03 7.67
CA THR A 70 0.85 7.32 8.94
C THR A 70 2.18 6.59 9.20
N VAL A 71 2.74 5.93 8.19
CA VAL A 71 4.09 5.32 8.27
C VAL A 71 5.18 6.37 8.40
N ALA A 72 5.17 7.43 7.59
CA ALA A 72 6.21 8.46 7.59
C ALA A 72 6.25 9.29 8.89
N LEU A 73 5.10 9.43 9.56
CA LEU A 73 4.98 10.10 10.85
C LEU A 73 5.27 9.18 12.04
N ASP A 74 5.74 7.96 11.79
CA ASP A 74 6.04 6.94 12.80
C ASP A 74 4.89 6.76 13.81
N ARG A 75 3.66 6.71 13.28
CA ARG A 75 2.45 6.50 14.09
C ARG A 75 2.46 5.12 14.72
N SER A 76 1.57 4.92 15.69
CA SER A 76 1.47 3.63 16.35
C SER A 76 1.16 2.52 15.34
N HIS A 77 1.67 1.33 15.61
CA HIS A 77 1.45 0.19 14.71
C HIS A 77 -0.04 -0.09 14.47
N THR A 78 -0.88 0.08 15.50
CA THR A 78 -2.34 -0.03 15.38
C THR A 78 -2.90 0.95 14.36
N GLU A 79 -2.50 2.23 14.41
CA GLU A 79 -2.93 3.23 13.42
C GLU A 79 -2.46 2.87 12.00
N ILE A 80 -1.26 2.31 11.84
CA ILE A 80 -0.75 1.85 10.54
C ILE A 80 -1.61 0.70 10.00
N VAL A 81 -1.95 -0.28 10.85
CA VAL A 81 -2.80 -1.42 10.47
C VAL A 81 -4.21 -0.94 10.13
N GLU A 82 -4.80 -0.04 10.91
CA GLU A 82 -6.12 0.53 10.64
C GLU A 82 -6.15 1.26 9.29
N ALA A 83 -5.15 2.10 9.02
CA ALA A 83 -5.03 2.77 7.72
C ALA A 83 -4.90 1.78 6.54
N ALA A 84 -4.16 0.67 6.73
CA ALA A 84 -4.05 -0.37 5.72
C ALA A 84 -5.36 -1.14 5.52
N VAL A 85 -6.12 -1.39 6.60
CA VAL A 85 -7.45 -2.02 6.54
C VAL A 85 -8.43 -1.13 5.77
N ASP A 86 -8.44 0.18 6.05
CA ASP A 86 -9.30 1.13 5.33
C ASP A 86 -9.00 1.15 3.83
N LEU A 87 -7.71 1.18 3.47
CA LEU A 87 -7.26 1.08 2.08
C LEU A 87 -7.74 -0.24 1.44
N HIS A 88 -7.56 -1.36 2.12
CA HIS A 88 -8.02 -2.67 1.62
C HIS A 88 -9.55 -2.69 1.40
N LEU A 89 -10.32 -2.15 2.35
CA LEU A 89 -11.78 -2.05 2.21
C LEU A 89 -12.17 -1.16 1.03
N ALA A 90 -11.45 -0.06 0.78
CA ALA A 90 -11.68 0.78 -0.39
C ALA A 90 -11.40 0.04 -1.71
N CYS A 91 -10.29 -0.69 -1.82
CA CYS A 91 -10.00 -1.54 -2.98
C CYS A 91 -11.06 -2.62 -3.19
N ARG A 92 -11.56 -3.24 -2.10
CA ARG A 92 -12.65 -4.22 -2.18
C ARG A 92 -13.96 -3.61 -2.67
N ARG A 93 -14.35 -2.43 -2.18
CA ARG A 93 -15.53 -1.71 -2.66
C ARG A 93 -15.40 -1.33 -4.14
N ALA A 94 -14.23 -0.85 -4.54
CA ALA A 94 -13.92 -0.53 -5.93
C ALA A 94 -14.11 -1.77 -6.84
N ARG A 95 -13.59 -2.93 -6.43
CA ARG A 95 -13.81 -4.20 -7.16
C ARG A 95 -15.28 -4.59 -7.22
N GLN A 96 -15.99 -4.50 -6.10
CA GLN A 96 -17.41 -4.85 -6.03
C GLN A 96 -18.27 -3.94 -6.93
N SER A 97 -17.89 -2.67 -7.09
CA SER A 97 -18.58 -1.74 -7.99
C SER A 97 -18.57 -2.19 -9.47
N LEU A 98 -17.66 -3.08 -9.85
CA LEU A 98 -17.58 -3.67 -11.19
C LEU A 98 -18.47 -4.89 -11.38
N ALA A 99 -19.03 -5.46 -10.32
CA ALA A 99 -19.91 -6.61 -10.41
C ALA A 99 -21.15 -6.27 -11.27
N GLY A 100 -21.42 -7.09 -12.28
CA GLY A 100 -22.53 -6.87 -13.21
C GLY A 100 -22.33 -5.75 -14.24
N THR A 101 -21.16 -5.11 -14.27
CA THR A 101 -20.86 -4.06 -15.25
C THR A 101 -20.35 -4.61 -16.59
N ARG A 102 -20.17 -3.71 -17.57
CA ARG A 102 -19.55 -3.98 -18.88
C ARG A 102 -18.04 -3.68 -18.89
N ALA A 103 -17.40 -3.68 -17.72
CA ALA A 103 -15.95 -3.54 -17.65
C ALA A 103 -15.28 -4.72 -18.38
N ASP A 104 -14.18 -4.45 -19.09
CA ASP A 104 -13.41 -5.49 -19.75
C ASP A 104 -12.70 -6.38 -18.71
N ARG A 105 -12.30 -7.57 -19.15
CA ARG A 105 -11.67 -8.57 -18.26
C ARG A 105 -10.37 -8.06 -17.64
N THR A 106 -9.61 -7.22 -18.35
CA THR A 106 -8.35 -6.67 -17.87
C THR A 106 -8.59 -5.71 -16.72
N THR A 107 -9.56 -4.80 -16.84
CA THR A 107 -9.97 -3.90 -15.75
C THR A 107 -10.44 -4.66 -14.52
N VAL A 108 -11.24 -5.72 -14.70
CA VAL A 108 -11.70 -6.56 -13.59
C VAL A 108 -10.53 -7.30 -12.92
N ALA A 109 -9.62 -7.88 -13.70
CA ALA A 109 -8.44 -8.58 -13.19
C ALA A 109 -7.48 -7.64 -12.45
N ALA A 110 -7.26 -6.44 -12.97
CA ALA A 110 -6.44 -5.43 -12.32
C ALA A 110 -7.05 -4.99 -10.98
N MET A 111 -8.36 -4.75 -10.91
CA MET A 111 -9.02 -4.44 -9.64
C MET A 111 -8.99 -5.61 -8.64
N GLN A 112 -9.02 -6.85 -9.11
CA GLN A 112 -8.80 -8.02 -8.26
C GLN A 112 -7.38 -8.00 -7.68
N LEU A 113 -6.37 -7.82 -8.52
CA LEU A 113 -4.98 -7.75 -8.09
C LEU A 113 -4.75 -6.61 -7.09
N SER A 114 -5.35 -5.43 -7.30
CA SER A 114 -5.29 -4.32 -6.33
C SER A 114 -5.84 -4.72 -4.96
N ALA A 115 -6.99 -5.42 -4.93
CA ALA A 115 -7.60 -5.86 -3.67
C ALA A 115 -6.73 -6.91 -2.95
N ASP A 116 -6.11 -7.82 -3.70
CA ASP A 116 -5.23 -8.87 -3.17
C ASP A 116 -3.91 -8.29 -2.63
N LEU A 117 -3.30 -7.33 -3.34
CA LEU A 117 -2.14 -6.60 -2.87
C LEU A 117 -2.43 -5.86 -1.56
N ALA A 118 -3.57 -5.16 -1.49
CA ALA A 118 -3.99 -4.48 -0.26
C ALA A 118 -4.20 -5.45 0.90
N ALA A 119 -4.78 -6.64 0.65
CA ALA A 119 -4.92 -7.68 1.67
C ALA A 119 -3.57 -8.19 2.16
N SER A 120 -2.63 -8.39 1.22
CA SER A 120 -1.26 -8.84 1.53
C SER A 120 -0.52 -7.84 2.43
N ILE A 121 -0.69 -6.54 2.19
CA ILE A 121 -0.14 -5.47 3.05
C ILE A 121 -0.69 -5.59 4.46
N VAL A 122 -2.02 -5.72 4.62
CA VAL A 122 -2.65 -5.87 5.94
C VAL A 122 -2.10 -7.10 6.67
N HIS A 123 -2.02 -8.25 6.00
CA HIS A 123 -1.51 -9.48 6.60
C HIS A 123 -0.03 -9.38 6.99
N ALA A 124 0.79 -8.72 6.16
CA ALA A 124 2.20 -8.51 6.46
C ALA A 124 2.37 -7.60 7.70
N LEU A 125 1.58 -6.54 7.81
CA LEU A 125 1.57 -5.66 8.98
C LEU A 125 1.12 -6.40 10.24
N GLN A 126 0.02 -7.14 10.19
CA GLN A 126 -0.49 -7.89 11.36
C GLN A 126 0.47 -8.97 11.86
N ARG A 127 1.23 -9.62 10.98
CA ARG A 127 2.23 -10.63 11.38
C ARG A 127 3.37 -10.04 12.21
N PHE A 128 3.71 -8.77 12.00
CA PHE A 128 4.70 -8.09 12.86
C PHE A 128 4.25 -8.01 14.32
N THR A 129 2.94 -7.93 14.59
CA THR A 129 2.40 -7.87 15.95
C THR A 129 2.67 -9.14 16.75
N SER A 130 2.73 -10.31 16.11
CA SER A 130 2.90 -11.59 16.82
C SER A 130 4.34 -11.91 17.21
N THR A 131 5.32 -11.09 16.81
CA THR A 131 6.76 -11.39 16.99
C THR A 131 7.46 -10.43 17.96
N ARG A 132 6.73 -9.49 18.59
CA ARG A 132 7.22 -8.61 19.66
C ARG A 132 6.45 -8.89 20.95
#